data_AF-A0A7X8AH82-F1
#
_entry.id   AF-A0A7X8AH82-F1
#
_cell.length_a   1.000
_cell.length_b   1.000
_cell.length_c   1.000
_cell.angle_alpha   90.00
_cell.angle_beta   90.00
_cell.angle_gamma   90.00
#
_symmetry.space_group_name_H-M   'P 1'
#
loop_
_entity.id
_entity.type
_entity.pdbx_description
1 polymer ?
#
loop_
_entity_poly.entity_id
_entity_poly.type
_entity_poly.pdbx_seq_one_letter_code
_entity_poly.pdbx_strand_id
1 'polypeptide(L)'
;MSDWYKKMTISETSDPVWENFLSLKEQIQSDEFWFDAIRKNRNDNTERLKLALKNLPLPAAFSEAAKAIRTSIRELKKHKEDYSEMLTKLYKLACVRSFMLDYAPLLKQPGFNVMLSIPGGALFNLRTEYNEIGIEKLELLTMTDRKMIIECWGSTNANYTMNELYSDIWEKAEEAMCKKENRRIKTILRKT
;
A
#
# COMPACT_ATOMS: atom_id res chain seq x y z
N MET A 1 -5.93 16.52 -18.71
CA MET A 1 -5.63 15.69 -17.52
C MET A 1 -5.15 16.63 -16.43
N SER A 2 -5.62 16.47 -15.18
CA SER A 2 -5.19 17.32 -14.07
C SER A 2 -4.00 16.65 -13.41
N ASP A 3 -2.80 17.15 -13.69
CA ASP A 3 -1.53 16.55 -13.28
C ASP A 3 -1.08 17.06 -11.90
N TRP A 4 -1.98 16.99 -10.92
CA TRP A 4 -1.73 17.53 -9.57
C TRP A 4 -0.63 16.76 -8.80
N TYR A 5 -0.35 15.51 -9.19
CA TYR A 5 0.67 14.64 -8.59
C TYR A 5 2.10 14.94 -9.07
N LYS A 6 2.28 15.73 -10.14
CA LYS A 6 3.62 16.04 -10.69
C LYS A 6 4.51 16.88 -9.76
N LYS A 7 3.95 17.42 -8.66
CA LYS A 7 4.70 18.16 -7.63
C LYS A 7 5.22 17.28 -6.50
N MET A 8 4.87 16.00 -6.45
CA MET A 8 5.43 15.06 -5.48
C MET A 8 6.79 14.60 -6.01
N THR A 9 7.85 15.27 -5.57
CA THR A 9 9.24 14.94 -5.91
C THR A 9 9.53 13.48 -5.59
N ILE A 10 9.94 12.75 -6.61
CA ILE A 10 10.50 11.40 -6.52
C ILE A 10 11.80 11.53 -5.71
N SER A 11 11.85 11.01 -4.49
CA SER A 11 13.12 10.83 -3.78
C SER A 11 13.84 9.63 -4.38
N GLU A 12 15.13 9.78 -4.67
CA GLU A 12 16.02 8.78 -5.29
C GLU A 12 16.31 7.57 -4.38
N THR A 13 15.28 6.81 -3.99
CA THR A 13 15.44 5.49 -3.39
C THR A 13 14.70 4.48 -4.26
N SER A 14 15.33 4.14 -5.39
CA SER A 14 14.81 3.20 -6.37
C SER A 14 14.94 1.76 -5.87
N ASP A 15 13.94 1.27 -5.14
CA ASP A 15 13.67 -0.17 -5.13
C ASP A 15 12.63 -0.43 -6.25
N PRO A 16 13.05 -1.05 -7.39
CA PRO A 16 12.22 -1.24 -8.59
C PRO A 16 10.92 -2.01 -8.33
N VAL A 17 10.84 -2.70 -7.19
CA VAL A 17 9.65 -3.41 -6.73
C VAL A 17 8.50 -2.44 -6.43
N TRP A 18 8.79 -1.21 -6.00
CA TRP A 18 7.78 -0.20 -5.63
C TRP A 18 7.50 0.81 -6.75
N GLU A 19 8.36 0.91 -7.76
CA GLU A 19 8.13 1.77 -8.94
C GLU A 19 7.11 1.15 -9.92
N ASN A 20 6.97 -0.17 -9.92
CA ASN A 20 6.08 -0.90 -10.83
C ASN A 20 4.63 -1.04 -10.32
N PHE A 21 4.06 0.04 -9.79
CA PHE A 21 2.60 0.19 -9.68
C PHE A 21 1.96 0.51 -11.04
N LEU A 22 2.37 -0.22 -12.08
CA LEU A 22 1.67 -0.22 -13.36
C LEU A 22 0.45 -1.13 -13.23
N SER A 23 -0.61 -0.46 -12.78
CA SER A 23 -2.04 -0.70 -12.94
C SER A 23 -2.53 -2.15 -12.78
N LEU A 24 -3.25 -2.37 -11.67
CA LEU A 24 -4.26 -3.42 -11.53
C LEU A 24 -5.23 -3.46 -12.74
N LYS A 25 -5.40 -2.32 -13.42
CA LYS A 25 -6.17 -2.18 -14.67
C LYS A 25 -5.67 -3.05 -15.82
N GLU A 26 -4.37 -3.31 -15.92
CA GLU A 26 -3.80 -4.18 -16.95
C GLU A 26 -3.95 -5.66 -16.56
N GLN A 27 -3.94 -5.99 -15.26
CA GLN A 27 -4.08 -7.36 -14.77
C GLN A 27 -5.51 -7.89 -14.76
N ILE A 28 -6.53 -7.02 -14.74
CA ILE A 28 -7.95 -7.43 -14.92
C ILE A 28 -8.17 -8.13 -16.28
N GLN A 29 -7.24 -8.02 -17.23
CA GLN A 29 -7.27 -8.72 -18.53
C GLN A 29 -6.60 -10.11 -18.52
N SER A 30 -6.01 -10.56 -17.40
CA SER A 30 -5.42 -11.89 -17.26
C SER A 30 -6.48 -12.91 -16.81
N ASP A 31 -6.58 -14.04 -17.50
CA ASP A 31 -7.54 -15.12 -17.22
C ASP A 31 -7.30 -15.88 -15.90
N GLU A 32 -6.14 -15.68 -15.24
CA GLU A 32 -5.83 -16.37 -13.98
C GLU A 32 -6.02 -15.44 -12.78
N PHE A 33 -6.96 -15.80 -11.90
CA PHE A 33 -7.17 -15.10 -10.64
C PHE A 33 -5.92 -15.20 -9.75
N TRP A 34 -5.32 -14.06 -9.40
CA TRP A 34 -4.03 -13.99 -8.69
C TRP A 34 -3.94 -14.79 -7.39
N PHE A 35 -5.07 -15.02 -6.72
CA PHE A 35 -5.12 -15.85 -5.51
C PHE A 35 -4.79 -17.32 -5.80
N ASP A 36 -5.19 -17.83 -6.96
CA ASP A 36 -4.85 -19.18 -7.39
C ASP A 36 -3.37 -19.28 -7.78
N ALA A 37 -2.80 -18.21 -8.36
CA ALA A 37 -1.36 -18.11 -8.57
C ALA A 37 -0.56 -18.10 -7.24
N ILE A 38 -1.07 -17.43 -6.19
CA ILE A 38 -0.46 -17.50 -4.85
C ILE A 38 -0.55 -18.91 -4.25
N ARG A 39 -1.68 -19.60 -4.43
CA ARG A 39 -1.85 -20.98 -3.97
C ARG A 39 -0.88 -21.94 -4.65
N LYS A 40 -0.65 -21.78 -5.96
CA LYS A 40 0.34 -22.56 -6.72
C LYS A 40 1.76 -22.33 -6.22
N ASN A 41 2.10 -21.10 -5.83
CA ASN A 41 3.42 -20.71 -5.33
C ASN A 41 3.54 -20.77 -3.80
N ARG A 42 2.78 -21.63 -3.10
CA ARG A 42 2.71 -21.64 -1.63
C ARG A 42 4.08 -21.75 -0.93
N ASN A 43 5.04 -22.41 -1.58
CA ASN A 43 6.38 -22.67 -1.05
C ASN A 43 7.45 -21.68 -1.55
N ASP A 44 7.11 -20.75 -2.44
CA ASP A 44 8.02 -19.72 -2.94
C ASP A 44 7.61 -18.35 -2.38
N ASN A 45 8.27 -17.94 -1.29
CA ASN A 45 7.96 -16.69 -0.61
C ASN A 45 8.27 -15.46 -1.49
N THR A 46 9.30 -15.55 -2.33
CA THR A 46 9.73 -14.46 -3.21
C THR A 46 8.70 -14.21 -4.29
N GLU A 47 8.23 -15.26 -4.95
CA GLU A 47 7.19 -15.13 -5.98
C GLU A 47 5.84 -14.74 -5.36
N ARG A 48 5.50 -15.24 -4.17
CA ARG A 48 4.30 -14.79 -3.44
C ARG A 48 4.34 -13.30 -3.11
N LEU A 49 5.49 -12.80 -2.65
CA LEU A 49 5.66 -11.38 -2.37
C LEU A 49 5.47 -10.57 -3.65
N LYS A 50 6.14 -10.95 -4.74
CA LYS A 50 6.02 -10.29 -6.04
C LYS A 50 4.58 -10.27 -6.57
N LEU A 51 3.86 -11.39 -6.47
CA LEU A 51 2.44 -11.48 -6.86
C LEU A 51 1.56 -10.58 -5.99
N ALA A 52 1.79 -10.55 -4.68
CA ALA A 52 1.04 -9.68 -3.78
C ALA A 52 1.29 -8.20 -4.09
N LEU A 53 2.55 -7.80 -4.30
CA LEU A 53 2.91 -6.41 -4.63
C LEU A 53 2.31 -5.96 -5.96
N LYS A 54 2.28 -6.84 -6.95
CA LYS A 54 1.59 -6.62 -8.24
C LYS A 54 0.08 -6.35 -8.12
N ASN A 55 -0.54 -6.84 -7.06
CA ASN A 55 -1.98 -6.74 -6.82
C ASN A 55 -2.36 -5.67 -5.77
N LEU A 56 -1.39 -4.87 -5.33
CA LEU A 56 -1.70 -3.68 -4.54
C LEU A 56 -2.48 -2.67 -5.41
N PRO A 57 -3.42 -1.91 -4.83
CA PRO A 57 -3.68 -1.74 -3.40
C PRO A 57 -4.81 -2.63 -2.82
N LEU A 58 -5.08 -3.82 -3.37
CA LEU A 58 -6.13 -4.68 -2.81
C LEU A 58 -5.86 -5.00 -1.32
N PRO A 59 -6.86 -4.92 -0.42
CA PRO A 59 -6.65 -5.22 1.01
C PRO A 59 -6.06 -6.61 1.27
N ALA A 60 -6.50 -7.61 0.50
CA ALA A 60 -5.97 -8.97 0.57
C ALA A 60 -4.50 -9.05 0.10
N ALA A 61 -4.11 -8.23 -0.88
CA ALA A 61 -2.74 -8.18 -1.38
C ALA A 61 -1.78 -7.59 -0.33
N PHE A 62 -2.18 -6.54 0.40
CA PHE A 62 -1.42 -6.06 1.57
C PHE A 62 -1.19 -7.17 2.60
N SER A 63 -2.25 -7.92 2.92
CA SER A 63 -2.18 -9.00 3.89
C SER A 63 -1.24 -10.12 3.44
N GLU A 64 -1.28 -10.52 2.17
CA GLU A 64 -0.37 -11.53 1.61
C GLU A 64 1.08 -11.05 1.53
N ALA A 65 1.32 -9.80 1.11
CA ALA A 65 2.66 -9.22 1.10
C ALA A 65 3.26 -9.21 2.52
N ALA A 66 2.50 -8.80 3.53
CA ALA A 66 2.96 -8.82 4.92
C ALA A 66 3.27 -10.25 5.41
N LYS A 67 2.45 -11.25 5.05
CA LYS A 67 2.73 -12.66 5.37
C LYS A 67 4.02 -13.17 4.70
N ALA A 68 4.26 -12.82 3.44
CA ALA A 68 5.46 -13.20 2.73
C ALA A 68 6.71 -12.58 3.38
N ILE A 69 6.68 -11.27 3.65
CA ILE A 69 7.79 -10.56 4.32
C ILE A 69 8.09 -11.17 5.71
N ARG A 70 7.06 -11.44 6.52
CA ARG A 70 7.25 -12.11 7.82
C ARG A 70 7.88 -13.50 7.69
N THR A 71 7.62 -14.20 6.59
CA THR A 71 8.24 -15.52 6.37
C THR A 71 9.72 -15.37 6.06
N SER A 72 10.10 -14.41 5.21
CA SER A 72 11.50 -14.05 4.98
C SER A 72 12.21 -13.61 6.26
N ILE A 73 11.58 -12.78 7.11
CA ILE A 73 12.14 -12.39 8.42
C ILE A 73 12.39 -13.62 9.30
N ARG A 74 11.46 -14.57 9.36
CA ARG A 74 11.63 -15.80 10.15
C ARG A 74 12.78 -16.67 9.63
N GLU A 75 12.94 -16.77 8.31
CA GLU A 75 14.04 -17.49 7.68
C GLU A 75 15.38 -16.84 8.02
N LEU A 76 15.52 -15.54 7.82
CA LEU A 76 16.73 -14.77 8.18
C LEU A 76 17.08 -14.94 9.67
N LYS A 77 16.09 -14.83 10.56
CA LYS A 77 16.28 -15.06 12.01
C LYS A 77 16.75 -16.48 12.32
N LYS A 78 16.21 -17.49 11.64
CA LYS A 78 16.63 -18.90 11.81
C LYS A 78 18.10 -19.08 11.42
N HIS A 79 18.55 -18.38 10.39
CA HIS A 79 19.92 -18.40 9.90
C HIS A 79 20.86 -17.40 10.61
N LYS A 80 20.35 -16.65 11.59
CA LYS A 80 21.06 -15.57 12.30
C LYS A 80 21.60 -14.48 11.36
N GLU A 81 20.90 -14.26 10.26
CA GLU A 81 21.18 -13.21 9.28
C GLU A 81 20.43 -11.92 9.67
N ASP A 82 20.92 -10.79 9.18
CA ASP A 82 20.24 -9.50 9.38
C ASP A 82 18.90 -9.48 8.63
N TYR A 83 17.85 -9.04 9.33
CA TYR A 83 16.49 -8.93 8.82
C TYR A 83 15.96 -7.49 8.86
N SER A 84 16.81 -6.53 9.19
CA SER A 84 16.46 -5.11 9.29
C SER A 84 15.83 -4.53 8.02
N GLU A 85 16.34 -4.92 6.85
CA GLU A 85 15.80 -4.49 5.56
C GLU A 85 14.37 -5.02 5.32
N MET A 86 14.13 -6.30 5.61
CA MET A 86 12.80 -6.89 5.49
C MET A 86 11.82 -6.28 6.49
N LEU A 87 12.29 -5.97 7.70
CA LEU A 87 11.49 -5.27 8.71
C LEU A 87 11.12 -3.85 8.25
N THR A 88 12.06 -3.15 7.60
CA THR A 88 11.82 -1.84 6.97
C THR A 88 10.76 -1.92 5.89
N LYS A 89 10.80 -2.95 5.03
CA LYS A 89 9.78 -3.20 4.00
C LYS A 89 8.41 -3.48 4.62
N LEU A 90 8.34 -4.27 5.69
CA LEU A 90 7.08 -4.54 6.41
C LEU A 90 6.49 -3.26 7.01
N TYR A 91 7.31 -2.44 7.65
CA TYR A 91 6.90 -1.14 8.19
C TYR A 91 6.38 -0.20 7.11
N LYS A 92 7.12 -0.04 6.00
CA LYS A 92 6.71 0.80 4.87
C LYS A 92 5.39 0.34 4.26
N LEU A 93 5.23 -0.97 4.06
CA LEU A 93 3.98 -1.57 3.59
C LEU A 93 2.80 -1.25 4.53
N ALA A 94 3.03 -1.35 5.84
CA ALA A 94 2.02 -1.05 6.85
C ALA A 94 1.66 0.44 6.90
N CYS A 95 2.64 1.33 6.74
CA CYS A 95 2.41 2.77 6.59
C CYS A 95 1.50 3.04 5.40
N VAL A 96 1.84 2.51 4.22
CA VAL A 96 1.03 2.71 3.01
C VAL A 96 -0.37 2.11 3.15
N ARG A 97 -0.53 0.96 3.81
CA ARG A 97 -1.86 0.41 4.13
C ARG A 97 -2.67 1.36 5.04
N SER A 98 -2.02 2.04 5.98
CA SER A 98 -2.67 2.99 6.90
C SER A 98 -3.08 4.30 6.21
N PHE A 99 -2.63 4.55 4.98
CA PHE A 99 -3.14 5.65 4.15
C PHE A 99 -4.57 5.38 3.65
N MET A 100 -4.95 4.11 3.50
CA MET A 100 -6.25 3.71 2.98
C MET A 100 -7.33 3.67 4.06
N LEU A 101 -8.33 4.53 3.93
CA LEU A 101 -9.57 4.41 4.70
C LEU A 101 -10.36 3.19 4.22
N ASP A 102 -11.10 2.54 5.12
CA ASP A 102 -11.98 1.43 4.72
C ASP A 102 -13.16 1.92 3.86
N TYR A 103 -13.63 3.15 4.14
CA TYR A 103 -14.72 3.79 3.41
C TYR A 103 -14.36 5.23 3.03
N ALA A 104 -14.64 5.59 1.78
CA ALA A 104 -14.46 6.93 1.22
C ALA A 104 -15.76 7.73 1.40
N PRO A 105 -15.81 8.72 2.32
CA PRO A 105 -17.07 9.37 2.73
C PRO A 105 -17.71 10.23 1.64
N LEU A 106 -16.94 10.96 0.84
CA LEU A 106 -17.42 11.80 -0.25
C LEU A 106 -17.84 10.96 -1.47
N LEU A 107 -17.07 9.91 -1.78
CA LEU A 107 -17.35 9.01 -2.90
C LEU A 107 -18.46 8.00 -2.60
N LYS A 108 -18.69 7.71 -1.31
CA LYS A 108 -19.63 6.71 -0.81
C LYS A 108 -19.33 5.28 -1.29
N GLN A 109 -18.05 4.93 -1.33
CA GLN A 109 -17.56 3.64 -1.82
C GLN A 109 -16.44 3.11 -0.91
N PRO A 110 -16.06 1.82 -1.03
CA PRO A 110 -14.87 1.31 -0.37
C PRO A 110 -13.63 2.14 -0.70
N GLY A 111 -12.81 2.47 0.31
CA GLY A 111 -11.69 3.39 0.13
C GLY A 111 -10.57 2.88 -0.75
N PHE A 112 -10.50 1.55 -1.00
CA PHE A 112 -9.58 1.00 -2.00
C PHE A 112 -9.80 1.60 -3.40
N ASN A 113 -11.02 2.05 -3.73
CA ASN A 113 -11.30 2.73 -5.00
C ASN A 113 -10.59 4.08 -5.10
N VAL A 114 -10.50 4.82 -3.99
CA VAL A 114 -9.74 6.08 -3.92
C VAL A 114 -8.25 5.78 -4.06
N MET A 115 -7.74 4.79 -3.33
CA MET A 115 -6.33 4.40 -3.42
C MET A 115 -5.93 3.96 -4.83
N LEU A 116 -6.80 3.23 -5.54
CA LEU A 116 -6.59 2.84 -6.96
C LEU A 116 -6.46 4.04 -7.92
N SER A 117 -6.95 5.21 -7.54
CA SER A 117 -6.85 6.43 -8.35
C SER A 117 -5.53 7.17 -8.20
N ILE A 118 -4.75 6.82 -7.18
CA ILE A 118 -3.47 7.45 -6.85
C ILE A 118 -2.34 6.59 -7.45
N PRO A 119 -1.37 7.17 -8.16
CA PRO A 119 -0.20 6.43 -8.63
C PRO A 119 0.53 5.79 -7.45
N GLY A 120 0.77 4.47 -7.49
CA GLY A 120 1.36 3.80 -6.32
C GLY A 120 2.79 4.25 -6.02
N GLY A 121 3.59 4.60 -7.04
CA GLY A 121 4.90 5.23 -6.82
C GLY A 121 4.80 6.53 -6.02
N ALA A 122 3.73 7.32 -6.21
CA ALA A 122 3.49 8.53 -5.41
C ALA A 122 3.19 8.19 -3.95
N LEU A 123 2.46 7.10 -3.67
CA LEU A 123 2.17 6.65 -2.30
C LEU A 123 3.40 6.10 -1.59
N PHE A 124 4.24 5.31 -2.28
CA PHE A 124 5.44 4.73 -1.68
C PHE A 124 6.60 5.73 -1.55
N ASN A 125 6.53 6.88 -2.23
CA ASN A 125 7.48 7.98 -2.09
C ASN A 125 7.05 9.02 -1.06
N LEU A 126 5.86 8.89 -0.47
CA LEU A 126 5.50 9.67 0.70
C LEU A 126 6.45 9.34 1.85
N ARG A 127 6.85 10.38 2.57
CA ARG A 127 7.78 10.27 3.69
C ARG A 127 7.11 9.51 4.84
N THR A 128 7.77 8.46 5.32
CA THR A 128 7.30 7.61 6.42
C THR A 128 8.27 7.67 7.59
N GLU A 129 8.36 8.84 8.25
CA GLU A 129 9.25 8.98 9.41
C GLU A 129 8.76 8.13 10.58
N TYR A 130 9.68 7.37 11.17
CA TYR A 130 9.40 6.52 12.34
C TYR A 130 8.94 7.32 13.57
N ASN A 131 9.34 8.58 13.65
CA ASN A 131 8.98 9.48 14.75
C ASN A 131 7.63 10.19 14.55
N GLU A 132 6.95 9.99 13.42
CA GLU A 132 5.63 10.58 13.13
C GLU A 132 4.53 9.51 13.11
N ILE A 133 4.81 8.36 12.49
CA ILE A 133 3.84 7.28 12.32
C ILE A 133 3.82 6.33 13.52
N GLY A 134 2.67 6.24 14.20
CA GLY A 134 2.49 5.39 15.37
C GLY A 134 2.31 3.93 14.99
N ILE A 135 3.31 3.09 15.28
CA ILE A 135 3.27 1.64 14.98
C ILE A 135 2.05 0.91 15.60
N GLU A 136 1.50 1.45 16.69
CA GLU A 136 0.29 0.93 17.33
C GLU A 136 -0.97 1.13 16.48
N LYS A 137 -1.00 2.19 15.65
CA LYS A 137 -2.08 2.49 14.71
C LYS A 137 -1.96 1.73 13.38
N LEU A 138 -0.84 1.02 13.16
CA LEU A 138 -0.62 0.25 11.94
C LEU A 138 -1.24 -1.14 12.07
N GLU A 139 -2.47 -1.29 11.61
CA GLU A 139 -3.25 -2.54 11.70
C GLU A 139 -2.62 -3.72 10.97
N LEU A 140 -1.82 -3.45 9.93
CA LEU A 140 -1.12 -4.50 9.21
C LEU A 140 -0.01 -5.14 10.07
N LEU A 141 0.49 -4.46 11.10
CA LEU A 141 1.52 -4.97 12.01
C LEU A 141 0.90 -5.78 13.16
N THR A 142 1.47 -6.94 13.43
CA THR A 142 1.17 -7.74 14.63
C THR A 142 1.96 -7.23 15.82
N MET A 143 1.57 -7.65 17.03
CA MET A 143 2.34 -7.36 18.25
C MET A 143 3.81 -7.79 18.14
N THR A 144 4.09 -8.92 17.49
CA THR A 144 5.47 -9.40 17.29
C THR A 144 6.26 -8.47 16.36
N ASP A 145 5.62 -7.96 15.30
CA ASP A 145 6.28 -7.02 14.38
C ASP A 145 6.63 -5.72 15.10
N ARG A 146 5.69 -5.20 15.90
CA ARG A 146 5.90 -3.98 16.71
C ARG A 146 7.05 -4.13 17.69
N LYS A 147 7.14 -5.28 18.37
CA LYS A 147 8.28 -5.59 19.25
C LYS A 147 9.60 -5.61 18.51
N MET A 148 9.67 -6.28 17.36
CA MET A 148 10.90 -6.30 16.55
C MET A 148 11.29 -4.90 16.07
N ILE A 149 10.32 -4.07 15.69
CA ILE A 149 10.56 -2.67 15.32
C ILE A 149 11.15 -1.88 16.49
N ILE A 150 10.55 -1.98 17.69
CA ILE A 150 11.06 -1.30 18.88
C ILE A 150 12.46 -1.80 19.26
N GLU A 151 12.72 -3.10 19.15
CA GLU A 151 14.05 -3.69 19.40
C GLU A 151 15.10 -3.16 18.43
N CYS A 152 14.76 -2.97 17.15
CA CYS A 152 15.69 -2.50 16.14
C CYS A 152 15.87 -0.97 16.12
N TRP A 153 14.81 -0.20 16.34
CA TRP A 153 14.79 1.26 16.10
C TRP A 153 14.53 2.09 17.37
N GLY A 154 14.29 1.45 18.51
CA GLY A 154 13.96 2.12 19.76
C GLY A 154 12.47 2.44 19.88
N SER A 155 12.07 2.94 21.04
CA SER A 155 10.71 3.40 21.29
C SER A 155 10.44 4.75 20.62
N THR A 156 9.16 4.99 20.30
CA THR A 156 8.70 6.25 19.71
C THR A 156 7.39 6.69 20.36
N ASN A 157 7.15 8.00 20.43
CA ASN A 157 5.88 8.60 20.83
C ASN A 157 5.00 8.97 19.62
N ALA A 158 5.39 8.50 18.43
CA ALA A 158 4.65 8.68 17.20
C ALA A 158 3.19 8.22 17.34
N ASN A 159 2.27 9.00 16.78
CA ASN A 159 0.84 8.76 16.99
C ASN A 159 -0.01 9.14 15.79
N TYR A 160 0.56 9.22 14.59
CA TYR A 160 -0.21 9.41 13.36
C TYR A 160 -0.29 8.13 12.52
N THR A 161 -1.36 7.96 11.76
CA THR A 161 -1.37 7.12 10.57
C THR A 161 -0.86 7.92 9.38
N MET A 162 -0.53 7.21 8.29
CA MET A 162 -0.18 7.88 7.05
C MET A 162 -1.36 8.67 6.45
N ASN A 163 -2.60 8.23 6.67
CA ASN A 163 -3.77 9.01 6.24
C ASN A 163 -3.90 10.33 7.02
N GLU A 164 -3.68 10.30 8.35
CA GLU A 164 -3.73 11.50 9.18
C GLU A 164 -2.65 12.53 8.79
N LEU A 165 -1.46 12.09 8.37
CA LEU A 165 -0.38 12.98 7.91
C LEU A 165 -0.63 13.58 6.51
N TYR A 166 -1.29 12.82 5.63
CA TYR A 166 -1.43 13.16 4.21
C TYR A 166 -2.91 13.19 3.78
N SER A 167 -3.80 13.65 4.67
CA SER A 167 -5.25 13.63 4.43
C SER A 167 -5.63 14.46 3.21
N ASP A 168 -4.90 15.54 2.93
CA ASP A 168 -5.12 16.41 1.78
C ASP A 168 -4.96 15.66 0.44
N ILE A 169 -4.05 14.69 0.37
CA ILE A 169 -3.84 13.85 -0.82
C ILE A 169 -5.05 12.93 -1.02
N TRP A 170 -5.54 12.34 0.07
CA TRP A 170 -6.75 11.51 0.04
C TRP A 170 -7.95 12.32 -0.44
N GLU A 171 -8.20 13.47 0.20
CA GLU A 171 -9.31 14.37 -0.12
C GLU A 171 -9.30 14.79 -1.59
N LYS A 172 -8.14 15.19 -2.12
CA LYS A 172 -7.98 15.57 -3.54
C LYS A 172 -8.28 14.40 -4.48
N ALA A 173 -7.79 13.20 -4.16
CA ALA A 173 -8.03 12.00 -4.96
C ALA A 173 -9.53 11.64 -4.98
N GLU A 174 -10.16 11.66 -3.81
CA GLU A 174 -11.58 11.37 -3.65
C GLU A 174 -12.46 12.39 -4.41
N GLU A 175 -12.19 13.69 -4.28
CA GLU A 175 -12.86 14.73 -5.04
C GLU A 175 -12.74 14.55 -6.56
N ALA A 176 -11.54 14.21 -7.04
CA ALA A 176 -11.29 14.01 -8.46
C ALA A 176 -12.12 12.85 -9.01
N MET A 177 -12.30 11.78 -8.21
CA MET A 177 -13.15 10.65 -8.54
C MET A 177 -14.63 11.04 -8.60
N CYS A 178 -15.14 11.77 -7.60
CA CYS A 178 -16.53 12.26 -7.60
C CYS A 178 -16.82 13.13 -8.83
N LYS A 179 -15.90 14.03 -9.21
CA LYS A 179 -16.02 14.87 -10.41
C LYS A 179 -16.07 14.01 -11.68
N LYS A 180 -15.31 12.92 -11.75
CA LYS A 180 -15.29 11.99 -12.88
C LYS A 180 -16.60 11.20 -13.00
N GLU A 181 -17.11 10.67 -11.89
CA GLU A 181 -18.36 9.90 -11.87
C GLU A 181 -19.55 10.78 -12.26
N ASN A 182 -19.62 12.00 -11.73
CA ASN A 182 -20.65 12.98 -12.11
C ASN A 182 -20.63 13.33 -13.61
N ARG A 183 -19.44 13.45 -14.21
CA ARG A 183 -19.31 13.67 -15.66
C ARG A 183 -19.79 12.46 -16.46
N ARG A 184 -19.47 11.25 -16.00
CA ARG A 184 -19.91 10.00 -16.63
C ARG A 184 -21.44 9.88 -16.61
N ILE A 185 -22.07 10.10 -15.46
CA ILE A 185 -23.53 10.09 -15.31
C ILE A 185 -24.19 11.12 -16.23
N LYS A 186 -23.71 12.38 -16.22
CA LYS A 186 -24.24 13.43 -17.13
C LYS A 186 -24.10 13.06 -18.62
N THR A 187 -23.04 12.35 -18.99
CA THR A 187 -22.83 11.91 -20.38
C THR A 187 -23.81 10.80 -20.77
N ILE A 188 -24.11 9.88 -19.87
CA ILE A 188 -25.11 8.82 -20.08
C ILE A 188 -26.50 9.42 -20.22
N LEU A 189 -26.87 10.33 -19.31
CA LEU A 189 -28.19 11.00 -19.31
C LEU A 189 -28.42 11.91 -20.54
N ARG A 190 -27.37 12.41 -21.21
CA ARG A 190 -27.50 13.19 -22.45
C ARG A 190 -27.66 12.33 -23.72
N LYS A 191 -27.37 11.02 -23.62
CA LYS A 191 -27.48 10.07 -24.74
C LYS A 191 -28.78 9.26 -24.71
N THR A 192 -29.60 9.44 -23.67
CA THR A 192 -30.94 8.86 -23.50
C THR A 192 -31.97 9.93 -23.80
#